data_AF-A0A0M7BFF9-F1
#
_entry.id   AF-A0A0M7BFF9-F1
#
_cell.length_a   1.000
_cell.length_b   1.000
_cell.length_c   1.000
_cell.angle_alpha   90.00
_cell.angle_beta   90.00
_cell.angle_gamma   90.00
#
_symmetry.space_group_name_H-M   'P 1'
#
loop_
_entity.id
_entity.type
_entity.pdbx_description
1 polymer ?
#
loop_
_entity_poly.entity_id
_entity_poly.type
_entity_poly.pdbx_seq_one_letter_code
_entity_poly.pdbx_strand_id
1 'polypeptide(L)' 'MARAMTLIESAKMNGLDPQAYLADILDRIHDHKNNRLVELLPWNWTPKAAGTTQSEAA' A
#
# COMPACT_ATOMS: atom_id res chain seq x y z
N MET A 1 -13.51 -9.40 12.74
CA MET A 1 -12.04 -9.26 12.81
C MET A 1 -11.43 -9.82 11.53
N ALA A 2 -11.41 -9.04 10.44
CA ALA A 2 -10.92 -9.50 9.12
C ALA A 2 -10.41 -8.36 8.23
N ARG A 3 -9.80 -7.32 8.79
CA ARG A 3 -9.42 -6.13 7.99
C ARG A 3 -8.08 -6.30 7.25
N ALA A 4 -7.15 -7.08 7.79
CA ALA A 4 -5.82 -7.28 7.19
C ALA A 4 -5.83 -8.23 5.97
N MET A 5 -6.64 -9.30 6.01
CA MET A 5 -6.77 -10.23 4.87
C MET A 5 -7.36 -9.53 3.64
N THR A 6 -8.36 -8.67 3.84
CA THR A 6 -8.95 -7.85 2.77
C THR A 6 -7.99 -6.82 2.21
N LEU A 7 -7.08 -6.26 3.01
CA LEU A 7 -6.09 -5.26 2.55
C LEU A 7 -5.07 -5.86 1.59
N ILE A 8 -4.55 -7.05 1.91
CA ILE A 8 -3.60 -7.78 1.06
C ILE A 8 -4.28 -8.23 -0.25
N GLU A 9 -5.51 -8.73 -0.17
CA GLU A 9 -6.28 -9.13 -1.34
C GLU A 9 -6.65 -7.94 -2.23
N SER A 10 -6.99 -6.80 -1.60
CA SER A 10 -7.22 -5.54 -2.30
C SER A 10 -5.95 -5.02 -2.99
N ALA A 11 -4.78 -5.15 -2.35
CA ALA A 11 -3.49 -4.79 -2.98
C ALA A 11 -3.22 -5.64 -4.23
N LYS A 12 -3.47 -6.96 -4.17
CA LYS A 12 -3.39 -7.84 -5.34
C LYS A 12 -4.35 -7.42 -6.45
N MET A 13 -5.60 -7.11 -6.10
CA MET A 13 -6.61 -6.65 -7.06
C MET A 13 -6.26 -5.30 -7.71
N ASN A 14 -5.48 -4.44 -7.03
CA ASN A 14 -4.96 -3.18 -7.57
C ASN A 14 -3.63 -3.34 -8.32
N GLY A 15 -3.16 -4.57 -8.56
CA GLY A 15 -1.90 -4.84 -9.26
C GLY A 15 -0.64 -4.45 -8.47
N LEU A 16 -0.77 -4.27 -7.15
CA LEU A 16 0.35 -3.96 -6.28
C LEU A 16 1.08 -5.23 -5.84
N ASP A 17 2.40 -5.12 -5.67
CA ASP A 17 3.17 -6.17 -5.01
C ASP A 17 2.80 -6.23 -3.52
N PRO A 18 2.20 -7.33 -3.02
CA PRO A 18 1.70 -7.40 -1.66
C PRO A 18 2.81 -7.32 -0.61
N GLN A 19 4.02 -7.79 -0.95
CA GLN A 19 5.15 -7.79 -0.05
C GLN A 19 5.70 -6.36 0.11
N ALA A 20 5.89 -5.64 -1.00
CA ALA A 20 6.31 -4.25 -1.00
C ALA A 20 5.30 -3.34 -0.31
N TYR A 21 4.01 -3.56 -0.57
CA TYR A 21 2.92 -2.84 0.08
C TYR A 21 2.91 -3.05 1.59
N LEU A 22 3.00 -4.30 2.05
CA LEU A 22 2.99 -4.61 3.47
C LEU A 22 4.25 -4.09 4.18
N ALA A 23 5.42 -4.22 3.56
CA ALA A 23 6.67 -3.72 4.12
C ALA A 23 6.64 -2.19 4.30
N ASP A 24 6.14 -1.46 3.30
CA ASP A 24 6.02 0.00 3.37
C ASP A 24 4.96 0.45 4.39
N ILE A 25 3.86 -0.28 4.53
CA ILE A 25 2.89 -0.02 5.61
C ILE A 25 3.51 -0.24 6.98
N LEU A 26 4.20 -1.36 7.19
CA LEU A 26 4.83 -1.67 8.47
C LEU A 26 5.94 -0.66 8.83
N ASP A 27 6.66 -0.14 7.84
CA ASP A 27 7.66 0.94 8.04
C ASP A 27 6.98 2.26 8.44
N ARG A 28 5.89 2.62 7.75
CA ARG A 28 5.20 3.91 7.97
C ARG A 28 4.32 3.91 9.20
N ILE A 29 3.66 2.81 9.57
CA ILE A 29 2.64 2.78 10.64
C ILE A 29 3.20 3.19 12.00
N HIS A 30 4.50 3.04 12.23
CA HIS A 30 5.17 3.47 13.47
C HIS A 30 5.21 4.99 13.64
N ASP A 31 5.36 5.76 12.55
CA ASP A 31 5.44 7.23 12.56
C ASP A 31 4.19 7.92 11.99
N HIS A 32 3.25 7.15 11.43
CA HIS A 32 2.10 7.71 10.72
C HIS A 32 0.93 7.98 11.67
N LYS A 33 0.43 9.22 11.67
CA LYS A 33 -0.75 9.57 12.47
C LYS A 33 -1.97 8.77 11.99
N ASN A 34 -2.76 8.23 12.93
CA ASN A 34 -3.94 7.40 12.67
C ASN A 34 -4.93 8.02 11.64
N ASN A 35 -4.98 9.36 11.56
CA ASN A 35 -5.84 10.09 10.63
C ASN A 35 -5.37 10.09 9.17
N ARG A 36 -4.17 9.58 8.88
CA ARG A 36 -3.61 9.48 7.53
C ARG A 36 -3.48 8.03 7.03
N LEU A 37 -4.01 7.06 7.79
CA LEU A 37 -4.09 5.65 7.34
C LEU A 37 -4.84 5.49 6.02
N VAL A 38 -5.72 6.44 5.69
CA VAL A 38 -6.45 6.50 4.41
C VAL A 38 -5.52 6.65 3.20
N GLU A 39 -4.33 7.24 3.39
CA GLU A 39 -3.28 7.38 2.36
C GLU A 39 -2.51 6.06 2.16
N LEU A 40 -2.61 5.13 3.10
CA LEU A 40 -1.98 3.81 3.02
C LEU A 40 -2.94 2.75 2.44
N LEU A 41 -4.16 3.12 2.05
CA LEU A 41 -5.08 2.19 1.41
C LEU A 41 -4.58 1.81 0.01
N PRO A 42 -4.86 0.59 -0.48
CA PRO A 42 -4.24 0.07 -1.70
C PRO A 42 -4.46 0.95 -2.94
N TRP A 43 -5.59 1.64 -3.03
CA TRP A 43 -5.91 2.54 -4.14
C TRP A 43 -5.28 3.93 -4.04
N ASN A 44 -4.78 4.32 -2.86
CA ASN A 44 -4.10 5.59 -2.60
C ASN A 44 -2.60 5.41 -2.32
N TRP A 45 -2.13 4.17 -2.30
CA TRP A 45 -0.79 3.84 -1.88
C TRP A 45 0.24 4.37 -2.88
N THR A 46 1.13 5.22 -2.39
CA THR A 46 2.26 5.73 -3.17
C THR A 46 3.55 5.23 -2.53
N PRO A 47 4.37 4.41 -3.22
CA PRO A 47 5.65 3.93 -2.69
C PRO A 47 6.56 5.09 -2.28
N LYS A 48 7.30 4.94 -1.18
CA LYS A 48 8.29 5.93 -0.70
C LYS A 48 9.53 5.77 -1.56
N ALA A 49 9.40 6.20 -2.82
CA ALA A 49 10.39 6.21 -3.89
C ALA A 49 11.65 5.34 -3.65
N ALA A 50 11.64 4.12 -4.17
CA ALA A 50 12.76 3.72 -5.02
C ALA A 50 12.30 4.11 -6.44
N GLY A 51 12.87 5.17 -7.00
CA GLY A 51 12.43 5.67 -8.31
C GLY A 51 12.54 4.59 -9.37
N THR A 52 11.40 4.13 -9.93
CA THR A 52 11.27 3.56 -11.28
C THR A 52 9.76 3.43 -11.57
N THR A 53 9.33 4.25 -12.53
CA THR A 53 8.22 4.09 -13.48
C THR A 53 7.28 2.89 -13.26
N GLN A 54 6.05 3.16 -12.80
CA GLN A 54 4.93 2.23 -12.97
C GLN A 54 4.27 2.53 -14.32
N SER A 55 4.58 1.69 -15.31
CA SER A 55 4.11 1.75 -16.68
C SER A 55 2.59 1.63 -16.79
N GLU A 56 1.99 2.64 -17.43
CA GLU A 56 1.15 2.51 -18.63
C GLU A 56 0.27 1.25 -18.75
N ALA A 57 -1.03 1.42 -18.50
CA ALA A 57 -2.07 0.59 -19.09
C ALA A 57 -2.78 1.42 -20.16
N ALA A 58 -2.34 1.25 -21.41
CA ALA A 58 -3.04 1.65 -22.63
C ALA A 58 -3.96 0.51 -23.11
#